data_AF-A0A7S0BC29-F1
#
_entry.id   AF-A0A7S0BC29-F1
#
_cell.length_a   1.000
_cell.length_b   1.000
_cell.length_c   1.000
_cell.angle_alpha   90.00
_cell.angle_beta   90.00
_cell.angle_gamma   90.00
#
_symmetry.space_group_name_H-M   'P 1'
#
loop_
_entity.id
_entity.type
_entity.pdbx_description
1 polymer ?
#
loop_
_entity_poly.entity_id
_entity_poly.type
_entity_poly.pdbx_seq_one_letter_code
_entity_poly.pdbx_strand_id
1 'polypeptide(L)'
;TTKRLETPHRIIMSGSPIQNRLRELWSLFDFIFPGKLGTLPVFEHEFSVPIAIGGYATASAAQIHTAYHCSIILKDLITPYVLRRMKKDVAIQLPEKHEQILFCRMTEYQKEKYLDYLSGRDVRSVLTGNLNMLVAASNLRKICNHPDIFEFP
;
A
#
# COMPACT_ATOMS: atom_id res chain seq x y z
N THR A 1 -16.69 16.41 6.28
CA THR A 1 -15.31 15.94 6.10
C THR A 1 -14.35 17.08 6.37
N THR A 2 -13.09 16.77 6.75
CA THR A 2 -12.06 17.74 7.17
C THR A 2 -11.89 18.94 6.23
N LYS A 3 -12.11 18.79 4.91
CA LYS A 3 -12.06 19.90 3.93
C LYS A 3 -12.99 21.09 4.23
N ARG A 4 -14.08 20.89 4.98
CA ARG A 4 -14.99 21.97 5.38
C ARG A 4 -14.44 22.86 6.51
N LEU A 5 -13.31 22.49 7.11
CA LEU A 5 -12.67 23.28 8.15
C LEU A 5 -11.92 24.44 7.49
N GLU A 6 -12.47 25.64 7.65
CA GLU A 6 -11.84 26.88 7.23
C GLU A 6 -10.80 27.29 8.26
N THR A 7 -9.53 27.29 7.85
CA THR A 7 -8.40 27.71 8.70
C THR A 7 -7.29 28.26 7.80
N PRO A 8 -6.58 29.32 8.21
CA PRO A 8 -5.47 29.88 7.43
C PRO A 8 -4.30 28.91 7.24
N HIS A 9 -4.07 28.02 8.21
CA HIS A 9 -2.93 27.09 8.20
C HIS A 9 -3.42 25.65 8.38
N ARG A 10 -2.95 24.76 7.50
CA ARG A 10 -3.30 23.33 7.49
C ARG A 10 -2.02 22.51 7.45
N ILE A 11 -1.78 21.71 8.48
CA ILE A 11 -0.62 20.83 8.60
C ILE A 11 -1.11 19.40 8.79
N ILE A 12 -0.51 18.45 8.07
CA ILE A 12 -0.78 17.03 8.22
C ILE A 12 0.46 16.36 8.78
N MET A 13 0.28 15.52 9.81
CA MET A 13 1.32 14.63 10.31
C MET A 13 1.04 13.21 9.81
N SER A 14 2.04 12.57 9.22
CA SER A 14 1.96 11.17 8.76
C SER A 14 3.23 10.43 9.15
N GLY A 15 3.07 9.20 9.64
CA GLY A 15 4.18 8.27 9.88
C GLY A 15 4.69 7.61 8.60
N SER A 16 3.93 7.66 7.51
CA SER A 16 4.33 7.16 6.19
C SER A 16 4.49 8.33 5.19
N PRO A 17 5.53 8.32 4.34
CA PRO A 17 5.92 9.47 3.53
C PRO A 17 4.90 9.84 2.44
N ILE A 18 4.25 8.85 1.82
CA ILE A 18 3.20 8.94 0.80
C ILE A 18 2.46 7.61 0.90
N GLN A 19 1.15 7.63 1.05
CA GLN A 19 0.36 6.39 1.07
C GLN A 19 0.35 5.77 -0.34
N ASN A 20 0.23 4.45 -0.42
CA ASN A 20 0.47 3.61 -1.61
C ASN A 20 -0.32 3.98 -2.89
N ARG A 21 -1.22 4.97 -2.84
CA ARG A 21 -2.01 5.45 -3.99
C ARG A 21 -1.90 6.96 -4.17
N LEU A 22 -1.62 7.41 -5.39
CA LEU A 22 -1.49 8.83 -5.73
C LEU A 22 -2.78 9.63 -5.51
N ARG A 23 -3.96 9.00 -5.58
CA ARG A 23 -5.24 9.62 -5.19
C ARG A 23 -5.26 10.06 -3.72
N GLU A 24 -4.63 9.29 -2.83
CA GLU A 24 -4.55 9.62 -1.41
C GLU A 24 -3.62 10.82 -1.22
N LEU A 25 -2.48 10.83 -1.91
CA LEU A 25 -1.59 11.99 -1.97
C LEU A 25 -2.32 13.26 -2.44
N TRP A 26 -3.08 13.19 -3.54
CA TRP A 26 -3.89 14.31 -4.01
C TRP A 26 -4.90 14.77 -2.97
N SER A 27 -5.54 13.84 -2.27
CA SER A 27 -6.53 14.18 -1.23
C SER A 27 -5.91 14.93 -0.05
N LEU A 28 -4.68 14.57 0.34
CA LEU A 28 -3.91 15.25 1.38
C LEU A 28 -3.48 16.66 0.91
N PHE A 29 -2.96 16.76 -0.31
CA PHE A 29 -2.53 18.04 -0.88
C PHE A 29 -3.69 18.99 -1.13
N ASP A 30 -4.84 18.51 -1.59
CA ASP A 30 -6.03 19.34 -1.76
C ASP A 30 -6.60 19.81 -0.42
N PHE A 31 -6.33 19.10 0.68
CA PHE A 31 -6.62 19.63 2.01
C PHE A 31 -5.62 20.72 2.41
N ILE A 32 -4.31 20.48 2.30
CA ILE A 32 -3.26 21.43 2.73
C ILE A 32 -3.27 22.71 1.89
N PHE A 33 -3.32 22.56 0.56
CA PHE A 33 -3.23 23.65 -0.40
C PHE A 33 -4.20 23.41 -1.57
N PRO A 34 -5.50 23.75 -1.36
CA PRO A 34 -6.56 23.49 -2.34
C PRO A 34 -6.22 24.05 -3.72
N GLY A 35 -6.47 23.25 -4.77
CA GLY A 35 -6.30 23.68 -6.17
C GLY A 35 -4.86 23.63 -6.71
N LYS A 36 -3.82 23.39 -5.88
CA LYS A 36 -2.43 23.34 -6.35
C LYS A 36 -2.15 22.25 -7.37
N LEU A 37 -2.76 21.07 -7.18
CA LEU A 37 -2.63 19.92 -8.07
C LEU A 37 -3.80 19.83 -9.07
N GLY A 38 -4.61 20.88 -9.18
CA GLY A 38 -5.84 20.88 -9.97
C GLY A 38 -6.93 20.00 -9.37
N THR A 39 -7.96 19.73 -10.17
CA THR A 39 -9.07 18.85 -9.78
C THR A 39 -8.64 17.38 -9.82
N LEU A 40 -9.32 16.53 -9.04
CA LEU A 40 -8.99 15.10 -9.00
C LEU A 40 -9.00 14.42 -10.38
N PRO A 41 -9.99 14.66 -11.28
CA PRO A 41 -9.99 14.00 -12.59
C PRO A 41 -8.79 14.39 -13.45
N VAL A 42 -8.38 15.67 -13.40
CA VAL A 42 -7.20 16.15 -14.13
C VAL A 42 -5.93 15.54 -13.54
N PHE A 43 -5.79 15.53 -12.22
CA PHE A 43 -4.65 14.90 -11.56
C PHE A 43 -4.54 13.41 -11.89
N GLU A 44 -5.67 12.70 -11.94
CA GLU A 44 -5.70 11.29 -12.28
C GLU A 44 -5.25 11.05 -13.72
N HIS A 45 -5.72 11.87 -14.66
CA HIS A 45 -5.33 11.78 -16.07
C HIS A 45 -3.85 12.11 -16.30
N GLU A 46 -3.36 13.21 -15.72
CA GLU A 46 -2.02 13.73 -15.97
C GLU A 46 -0.91 12.98 -15.20
N PHE A 47 -1.23 12.46 -14.01
CA PHE A 47 -0.24 11.84 -13.14
C PHE A 47 -0.62 10.41 -12.73
N SER A 48 -1.78 10.21 -12.09
CA SER A 48 -2.07 8.92 -11.46
C SER A 48 -2.11 7.74 -12.44
N VAL A 49 -2.77 7.92 -13.59
CA VAL A 49 -2.95 6.87 -14.60
C VAL A 49 -1.64 6.59 -15.36
N PRO A 50 -0.91 7.59 -15.90
CA PRO A 50 0.37 7.35 -16.56
C PRO A 50 1.39 6.66 -15.65
N ILE A 51 1.49 7.09 -14.39
CA ILE A 51 2.42 6.50 -13.42
C ILE A 51 2.04 5.05 -13.11
N ALA A 52 0.75 4.76 -12.93
CA ALA A 52 0.28 3.40 -12.69
C ALA A 52 0.56 2.48 -13.89
N ILE A 53 0.31 2.94 -15.11
CA ILE A 53 0.54 2.16 -16.33
C ILE A 53 2.02 1.79 -16.48
N GLY A 54 2.94 2.74 -16.29
CA GLY A 54 4.38 2.46 -16.37
C GLY A 54 4.92 1.57 -15.25
N GLY A 55 4.15 1.37 -14.17
CA GLY A 55 4.47 0.45 -13.08
C GLY A 55 4.10 -1.02 -13.37
N TYR A 56 3.35 -1.31 -14.43
CA TYR A 56 3.01 -2.68 -14.79
C TYR A 56 4.17 -3.39 -15.48
N ALA A 57 4.35 -4.68 -15.19
CA ALA A 57 5.37 -5.52 -15.84
C ALA A 57 5.20 -5.61 -17.37
N THR A 58 3.99 -5.36 -17.88
CA THR A 58 3.65 -5.36 -19.31
C THR A 58 3.82 -4.00 -19.99
N ALA A 59 4.35 -3.00 -19.29
CA ALA A 59 4.49 -1.65 -19.83
C ALA A 59 5.54 -1.58 -20.95
N SER A 60 5.25 -0.78 -21.98
CA SER A 60 6.22 -0.49 -23.04
C SER A 60 7.30 0.49 -22.56
N ALA A 61 8.44 0.53 -23.26
CA ALA A 61 9.52 1.48 -22.94
C ALA A 61 9.04 2.95 -22.94
N ALA A 62 8.14 3.30 -23.87
CA ALA A 62 7.54 4.63 -23.93
C ALA A 62 6.68 4.94 -22.69
N GLN A 63 5.88 3.96 -22.23
CA GLN A 63 5.04 4.11 -21.04
C GLN A 63 5.87 4.25 -19.75
N ILE A 64 6.95 3.48 -19.62
CA ILE A 64 7.89 3.58 -18.50
C ILE A 64 8.53 4.96 -18.47
N HIS A 65 8.98 5.46 -19.62
CA HIS A 65 9.57 6.79 -19.72
C HIS A 65 8.57 7.89 -19.33
N THR A 66 7.34 7.84 -19.86
CA THR A 66 6.28 8.78 -19.48
C THR A 66 5.98 8.75 -17.98
N ALA A 67 5.84 7.55 -17.40
CA ALA A 67 5.60 7.38 -15.97
C ALA A 67 6.72 7.98 -15.12
N TYR A 68 7.98 7.81 -15.52
CA TYR A 68 9.13 8.38 -14.85
C TYR A 68 9.12 9.91 -14.88
N HIS A 69 8.86 10.51 -16.05
CA HIS A 69 8.74 11.97 -16.19
C HIS A 69 7.59 12.55 -15.34
N CYS A 70 6.39 11.96 -15.42
CA CYS A 70 5.25 12.35 -14.59
C CYS A 70 5.60 12.27 -13.09
N SER A 71 6.32 11.23 -12.68
CA SER A 71 6.73 11.04 -11.28
C SER A 71 7.71 12.11 -10.80
N ILE A 72 8.68 12.52 -11.64
CA ILE A 72 9.61 13.61 -11.31
C ILE A 72 8.86 14.93 -11.17
N ILE A 73 8.04 15.28 -12.17
CA ILE A 73 7.28 16.54 -12.16
C ILE A 73 6.42 16.61 -10.91
N LEU A 74 5.69 15.54 -10.58
CA LEU A 74 4.88 15.48 -9.38
C LEU A 74 5.72 15.63 -8.11
N LYS A 75 6.85 14.92 -8.03
CA LYS A 75 7.77 15.01 -6.88
C LYS A 75 8.28 16.43 -6.67
N ASP A 76 8.69 17.12 -7.74
CA ASP A 76 9.23 18.48 -7.64
C ASP A 76 8.14 19.48 -7.24
N LEU A 77 6.90 19.28 -7.70
CA LEU A 77 5.76 20.10 -7.29
C LEU A 77 5.44 19.97 -5.79
N ILE A 78 5.58 18.77 -5.21
CA ILE A 78 5.22 18.51 -3.80
C ILE A 78 6.37 18.73 -2.82
N THR A 79 7.63 18.58 -3.27
CA THR A 79 8.82 18.60 -2.41
C THR A 79 8.91 19.84 -1.49
N PRO A 80 8.62 21.07 -1.94
CA PRO A 80 8.67 22.25 -1.07
C PRO A 80 7.71 22.20 0.13
N TYR A 81 6.67 21.39 0.06
CA TYR A 81 5.61 21.28 1.08
C TYR A 81 5.75 20.03 1.95
N VAL A 82 6.71 19.15 1.64
CA VAL A 82 6.92 17.89 2.36
C VAL A 82 8.18 17.98 3.20
N LEU A 83 7.99 18.06 4.52
CA LEU A 83 9.06 17.97 5.50
C LEU A 83 9.25 16.50 5.89
N ARG A 84 10.36 15.90 5.47
CA ARG A 84 10.71 14.51 5.79
C ARG A 84 12.09 14.41 6.40
N ARG A 85 12.19 13.76 7.57
CA ARG A 85 13.45 13.36 8.21
C ARG A 85 13.44 11.86 8.42
N MET A 86 14.53 11.18 8.09
CA MET A 86 14.68 9.76 8.38
C MET A 86 15.40 9.57 9.71
N LYS A 87 15.14 8.44 10.41
CA LYS A 87 15.86 8.11 11.65
C LYS A 87 17.38 8.11 11.45
N LYS A 88 17.86 7.64 10.30
CA LYS A 88 19.29 7.69 9.94
C LYS A 88 19.87 9.12 9.89
N ASP A 89 19.05 10.12 9.62
CA ASP A 89 19.49 11.52 9.48
C ASP A 89 19.53 12.25 10.85
N VAL A 90 18.87 11.70 11.87
CA VAL A 90 18.68 12.37 13.18
C VAL A 90 19.13 11.58 14.39
N ALA A 91 19.19 10.25 14.29
CA ALA A 91 19.43 9.35 15.41
C ALA A 91 20.73 8.56 15.19
N ILE A 92 21.85 9.29 15.17
CA ILE A 92 23.20 8.79 14.88
C ILE A 92 23.70 7.78 15.95
N GLN A 93 23.08 7.79 17.14
CA GLN A 93 23.42 6.91 18.26
C GLN A 93 22.62 5.59 18.30
N LEU A 94 21.77 5.32 17.31
CA LEU A 94 21.04 4.04 17.28
C LEU A 94 21.94 2.90 16.75
N PRO A 95 21.83 1.69 17.33
CA PRO A 95 22.50 0.51 16.77
C PRO A 95 21.96 0.19 15.38
N GLU A 96 22.74 -0.55 14.61
CA GLU A 96 22.35 -1.00 13.28
C GLU A 96 21.09 -1.89 13.33
N LYS A 97 20.18 -1.68 12.39
CA LYS A 97 19.00 -2.52 12.23
C LYS A 97 19.38 -3.77 11.43
N HIS A 98 19.50 -4.91 12.09
CA HIS A 98 19.64 -6.19 11.41
C HIS A 98 18.27 -6.79 11.09
N GLU A 99 18.05 -7.16 9.83
CA GLU A 99 16.84 -7.84 9.37
C GLU A 99 17.21 -9.24 8.89
N GLN A 100 16.42 -10.24 9.27
CA GLN A 100 16.61 -11.63 8.86
C GLN A 100 15.29 -12.21 8.37
N ILE A 101 15.34 -12.96 7.29
CA ILE A 101 14.18 -13.68 6.73
C ILE A 101 14.37 -15.16 7.07
N LEU A 102 13.47 -15.71 7.88
CA LEU A 102 13.48 -17.12 8.25
C LEU A 102 12.50 -17.91 7.38
N PHE A 103 13.01 -18.94 6.71
CA PHE A 103 12.20 -19.84 5.90
C PHE A 103 11.78 -21.06 6.72
N CYS A 104 10.61 -20.98 7.34
CA CYS A 104 10.04 -22.08 8.12
C CYS A 104 9.19 -22.98 7.22
N ARG A 105 9.51 -24.27 7.16
CA ARG A 105 8.65 -25.26 6.49
C ARG A 105 7.46 -25.58 7.38
N MET A 106 6.29 -25.76 6.78
CA MET A 106 5.12 -26.29 7.48
C MET A 106 5.40 -27.71 7.98
N THR A 107 4.88 -28.05 9.15
CA THR A 107 4.85 -29.45 9.60
C THR A 107 3.90 -30.27 8.72
N GLU A 108 4.02 -31.60 8.75
CA GLU A 108 3.16 -32.46 7.93
C GLU A 108 1.68 -32.25 8.28
N TYR A 109 1.37 -32.12 9.58
CA TYR A 109 0.03 -31.85 10.06
C TYR A 109 -0.51 -30.46 9.63
N GLN A 110 0.32 -29.41 9.69
CA GLN A 110 -0.07 -28.10 9.16
C GLN A 110 -0.36 -28.15 7.66
N LYS A 111 0.47 -28.88 6.91
CA LYS A 111 0.34 -29.03 5.46
C LYS A 111 -0.92 -29.80 5.09
N GLU A 112 -1.25 -30.87 5.81
CA GLU A 112 -2.50 -31.63 5.66
C GLU A 112 -3.71 -30.70 5.86
N LYS A 113 -3.79 -30.01 7.01
CA LYS A 113 -4.89 -29.08 7.31
C LYS A 113 -5.00 -27.94 6.30
N TYR A 114 -3.86 -27.43 5.84
CA TYR A 114 -3.80 -26.37 4.85
C TYR A 114 -4.39 -26.83 3.50
N LEU A 115 -4.03 -28.02 3.03
CA LEU A 115 -4.54 -28.61 1.79
C LEU A 115 -6.02 -28.98 1.89
N ASP A 116 -6.46 -29.46 3.04
CA ASP A 116 -7.88 -29.75 3.32
C ASP A 116 -8.72 -28.47 3.24
N TYR A 117 -8.26 -27.38 3.88
CA TYR A 117 -8.94 -26.09 3.82
C TYR A 117 -9.01 -25.53 2.40
N LEU A 118 -7.91 -25.62 1.64
CA LEU A 118 -7.86 -25.22 0.22
C LEU A 118 -8.87 -25.98 -0.65
N SER A 119 -9.06 -27.27 -0.36
CA SER A 119 -10.02 -28.12 -1.08
C SER A 119 -11.46 -27.93 -0.60
N GLY A 120 -11.64 -27.21 0.52
CA GLY A 120 -12.91 -26.99 1.20
C GLY A 120 -13.88 -26.07 0.46
N ARG A 121 -15.12 -26.04 0.97
CA ARG A 121 -16.23 -25.25 0.41
C ARG A 121 -15.96 -23.75 0.48
N ASP A 122 -15.29 -23.28 1.52
CA ASP A 122 -14.98 -21.86 1.72
C ASP A 122 -14.15 -21.30 0.58
N VAL A 123 -13.05 -21.98 0.23
CA VAL A 123 -12.15 -21.54 -0.84
C VAL A 123 -12.83 -21.65 -2.20
N ARG A 124 -13.59 -22.72 -2.45
CA ARG A 124 -14.41 -22.83 -3.67
C ARG A 124 -15.41 -21.69 -3.79
N SER A 125 -16.08 -21.32 -2.70
CA SER A 125 -17.04 -20.23 -2.70
C SER A 125 -16.37 -18.85 -2.80
N VAL A 126 -15.11 -18.69 -2.38
CA VAL A 126 -14.31 -17.49 -2.70
C VAL A 126 -14.01 -17.45 -4.20
N LEU A 127 -13.63 -18.57 -4.80
CA LEU A 127 -13.32 -18.65 -6.24
C LEU A 127 -14.54 -18.39 -7.12
N THR A 128 -15.75 -18.74 -6.67
CA THR A 128 -17.00 -18.40 -7.34
C THR A 128 -17.52 -16.98 -7.03
N GLY A 129 -16.78 -16.20 -6.22
CA GLY A 129 -17.12 -14.82 -5.87
C GLY A 129 -18.19 -14.64 -4.77
N ASN A 130 -18.59 -15.72 -4.09
CA ASN A 130 -19.67 -15.72 -3.09
C ASN A 130 -19.17 -15.51 -1.65
N LEU A 131 -17.87 -15.69 -1.38
CA LEU A 131 -17.25 -15.44 -0.08
C LEU A 131 -16.13 -14.42 -0.17
N ASN A 132 -15.89 -13.73 0.95
CA ASN A 132 -14.82 -12.76 1.07
C ASN A 132 -13.44 -13.44 1.12
N MET A 133 -12.60 -13.17 0.12
CA MET A 133 -11.22 -13.65 0.02
C MET A 133 -10.38 -13.42 1.29
N LEU A 134 -10.65 -12.33 2.03
CA LEU A 134 -9.93 -12.01 3.26
C LEU A 134 -10.14 -13.06 4.35
N VAL A 135 -11.32 -13.68 4.41
CA VAL A 135 -11.62 -14.73 5.40
C VAL A 135 -10.78 -15.97 5.12
N ALA A 136 -10.77 -16.44 3.87
CA ALA A 136 -9.98 -17.59 3.46
C ALA A 136 -8.48 -17.35 3.66
N ALA A 137 -7.96 -16.19 3.27
CA ALA A 137 -6.56 -15.84 3.46
C ALA A 137 -6.18 -15.77 4.96
N SER A 138 -7.08 -15.24 5.80
CA SER A 138 -6.86 -15.20 7.25
C SER A 138 -6.82 -16.60 7.86
N ASN A 139 -7.69 -17.51 7.42
CA ASN A 139 -7.73 -18.88 7.92
C ASN A 139 -6.49 -19.69 7.51
N LEU A 140 -6.04 -19.56 6.25
CA LEU A 140 -4.77 -20.15 5.79
C LEU A 140 -3.60 -19.66 6.64
N ARG A 141 -3.55 -18.36 6.96
CA ARG A 141 -2.53 -17.79 7.86
C ARG A 141 -2.61 -18.37 9.27
N LYS A 142 -3.81 -18.60 9.82
CA LYS A 142 -3.98 -19.23 11.14
C LYS A 142 -3.35 -20.63 11.16
N ILE A 143 -3.62 -21.45 10.14
CA ILE A 143 -3.04 -22.80 10.01
C ILE A 143 -1.51 -22.75 9.98
N CYS A 144 -0.93 -21.82 9.20
CA CYS A 144 0.53 -21.62 9.13
C CYS A 144 1.14 -21.18 10.47
N ASN A 145 0.43 -20.36 11.26
CA ASN A 145 0.90 -19.90 12.56
C ASN A 145 0.86 -21.04 13.59
N HIS A 146 -0.30 -21.70 13.73
CA HIS A 146 -0.47 -22.91 14.53
C HIS A 146 -1.86 -23.52 14.26
N PRO A 147 -2.00 -24.85 14.08
CA PRO A 147 -3.28 -25.51 13.83
C PRO A 147 -4.37 -25.22 14.88
N ASP A 148 -4.02 -25.18 16.16
CA ASP A 148 -4.98 -24.90 17.25
C ASP A 148 -5.73 -23.57 17.09
N ILE A 149 -5.08 -22.56 16.49
CA ILE A 149 -5.70 -21.22 16.25
C ILE A 149 -6.84 -21.33 15.23
N PHE A 150 -6.80 -22.36 14.38
CA PHE A 150 -7.85 -22.66 13.43
C PHE A 150 -8.91 -23.59 14.01
N GLU A 151 -8.53 -24.60 14.80
CA GLU A 151 -9.45 -25.60 15.36
C GLU A 151 -10.24 -25.10 16.57
N PHE A 152 -9.69 -24.17 17.36
CA PHE A 152 -10.33 -23.57 18.54
C PHE A 152 -10.37 -22.03 18.44
N PRO A 153 -11.31 -21.48 17.63
CA PRO A 153 -11.41 -20.06 17.37
C PRO A 153 -11.93 -19.21 18.54
#